data_AF-A0A820AJ92-F1
#
_entry.id   AF-A0A820AJ92-F1
#
_cell.length_a   1.000
_cell.length_b   1.000
_cell.length_c   1.000
_cell.angle_alpha   90.00
_cell.angle_beta   90.00
_cell.angle_gamma   90.00
#
_symmetry.space_group_name_H-M   'P 1'
#
loop_
_entity.id
_entity.type
_entity.pdbx_description
1 polymer ?
#
loop_
_entity_poly.entity_id
_entity_poly.type
_entity_poly.pdbx_seq_one_letter_code
_entity_poly.pdbx_strand_id
1 'polypeptide(L)'
;FVLSTSPINDVVFFVCVDNVAAYFARRQNEKKETEKQFLNEIKLKQENQVEKYRIGELPDIQIRYSNVIIPLQALAQHDNHIARLLYASVFTSILNSLENKLSSNEYFNLIRTIQHCFDVMLSQSEIFYPLFVAALLDIILSKPEQIQISSQYISASTTASHLESIAKCYRSLANYDDVRGIFSQTSALNSYITALEQYPLTDEILNDSILELEHEFWTQSMLNRCNQLNNWTIMSKHIFIDNTTFDTL
;
A
#
# COMPACT_ATOMS: atom_id res chain seq x y z
N PHE A 1 48.81 44.95 -23.07
CA PHE A 1 49.55 46.04 -23.72
C PHE A 1 50.77 45.47 -24.39
N VAL A 2 50.78 45.38 -25.72
CA VAL A 2 51.99 45.11 -26.49
C VAL A 2 52.11 46.24 -27.50
N LEU A 3 53.16 47.03 -27.38
CA LEU A 3 53.50 48.11 -28.30
C LEU A 3 54.46 47.55 -29.34
N SER A 4 54.02 47.44 -30.59
CA SER A 4 54.94 47.37 -31.74
C SER A 4 54.85 48.70 -32.48
N THR A 5 55.94 49.45 -32.49
CA THR A 5 56.07 50.66 -33.28
C THR A 5 56.62 50.32 -34.66
N SER A 6 55.92 50.79 -35.70
CA SER A 6 56.55 51.24 -36.94
C SER A 6 55.79 52.46 -37.44
N PRO A 7 56.50 53.50 -37.90
CA PRO A 7 55.89 54.75 -38.30
C PRO A 7 55.42 54.66 -39.75
N ILE A 8 54.33 55.38 -40.05
CA ILE A 8 53.82 55.86 -41.35
C ILE A 8 52.32 55.53 -41.50
N ASN A 9 51.54 56.60 -41.44
CA ASN A 9 50.11 56.75 -41.70
C ASN A 9 49.14 56.42 -40.53
N ASP A 10 48.85 57.48 -39.77
CA ASP A 10 47.84 57.58 -38.74
C ASP A 10 46.42 57.40 -39.29
N VAL A 11 45.90 56.17 -39.22
CA VAL A 11 44.48 55.92 -38.96
C VAL A 11 44.41 54.85 -37.88
N VAL A 12 44.39 55.28 -36.63
CA VAL A 12 44.20 54.39 -35.48
C VAL A 12 42.71 54.02 -35.42
N PHE A 13 42.37 52.84 -35.91
CA PHE A 13 41.08 52.21 -35.61
C PHE A 13 41.11 51.75 -34.14
N PHE A 14 40.51 52.55 -33.25
CA PHE A 14 40.22 52.12 -31.88
C PHE A 14 39.07 51.10 -31.91
N VAL A 15 39.40 49.81 -31.81
CA VAL A 15 38.40 48.79 -31.47
C VAL A 15 38.31 48.71 -29.95
N CYS A 16 37.19 49.17 -29.40
CA CYS A 16 36.90 49.16 -27.96
C CYS A 16 36.89 47.72 -27.43
N VAL A 17 37.76 47.42 -26.46
CA VAL A 17 37.95 46.08 -25.86
C VAL A 17 36.73 45.61 -25.06
N ASP A 18 35.85 46.52 -24.64
CA ASP A 18 34.61 46.21 -23.90
C ASP A 18 33.58 45.42 -24.73
N ASN A 19 33.73 45.41 -26.06
CA ASN A 19 32.80 44.72 -26.96
C ASN A 19 33.09 43.22 -27.10
N VAL A 20 34.29 42.78 -26.72
CA VAL A 20 34.72 41.39 -26.85
C VAL A 20 34.09 40.51 -25.77
N ALA A 21 34.05 41.00 -24.52
CA ALA A 21 33.38 40.31 -23.42
C ALA A 21 31.86 40.21 -23.65
N ALA A 22 31.23 41.29 -24.14
CA ALA A 22 29.82 41.29 -24.52
C ALA A 22 29.53 40.33 -25.68
N TYR A 23 30.41 40.28 -26.69
CA TYR A 23 30.32 39.32 -27.80
C TYR A 23 30.40 37.86 -27.32
N PHE A 24 31.37 37.53 -26.46
CA PHE A 24 31.50 36.18 -25.91
C PHE A 24 30.33 35.80 -25.00
N ALA A 25 29.85 36.73 -24.16
CA ALA A 25 28.67 36.51 -23.31
C ALA A 25 27.41 36.28 -24.15
N ARG A 26 27.18 37.08 -25.20
CA ARG A 26 26.07 36.91 -26.14
C ARG A 26 26.13 35.55 -26.84
N ARG A 27 27.30 35.19 -27.37
CA ARG A 27 27.51 33.90 -28.05
C ARG A 27 27.29 32.70 -27.12
N GLN A 28 27.64 32.82 -25.84
CA GLN A 28 27.44 31.77 -24.85
C GLN A 28 25.96 31.64 -24.45
N ASN A 29 25.22 32.75 -24.37
CA ASN A 29 23.77 32.72 -24.17
C ASN A 29 23.02 32.16 -25.38
N GLU A 30 23.41 32.53 -26.60
CA GLU A 30 22.85 31.96 -27.84
C GLU A 30 23.08 30.45 -27.90
N LYS A 31 24.25 29.96 -27.49
CA LYS A 31 24.54 28.52 -27.39
C LYS A 31 23.67 27.82 -26.34
N LYS A 32 23.45 28.44 -25.18
CA LYS A 32 22.58 27.88 -24.12
C LYS A 32 21.11 27.84 -24.55
N GLU A 33 20.62 28.88 -25.23
CA GLU A 33 19.25 28.92 -25.73
C GLU A 33 19.01 27.90 -26.85
N THR A 34 19.95 27.74 -27.77
CA THR A 34 19.87 26.71 -28.81
C THR A 34 19.91 25.29 -28.24
N GLU A 35 20.75 25.04 -27.23
CA GLU A 35 20.77 23.75 -26.54
C GLU A 35 19.46 23.46 -25.79
N LYS A 36 18.89 24.47 -25.14
CA LYS A 36 17.59 24.38 -24.46
C LYS A 36 16.44 24.12 -25.44
N GLN A 37 16.46 24.78 -26.60
CA GLN A 37 15.48 24.54 -27.67
C GLN A 37 15.61 23.12 -28.23
N PHE A 38 16.82 22.63 -28.45
CA PHE A 38 17.07 21.27 -28.91
C PHE A 38 16.58 20.21 -27.91
N LEU A 39 16.85 20.40 -26.62
CA LEU A 39 16.35 19.54 -25.54
C LEU A 39 14.83 19.55 -25.46
N ASN A 40 14.21 20.72 -25.60
CA ASN A 40 12.75 20.84 -25.64
C ASN A 40 12.15 20.18 -26.87
N GLU A 41 12.78 20.27 -28.05
CA GLU A 41 12.33 19.55 -29.24
C GLU A 41 12.42 18.02 -29.06
N ILE A 42 13.47 17.51 -28.41
CA ILE A 42 13.57 16.08 -28.09
C ILE A 42 12.45 15.66 -27.16
N LYS A 43 12.19 16.42 -26.08
CA LYS A 43 11.08 16.16 -25.17
C LYS A 43 9.73 16.20 -25.88
N LEU A 44 9.49 17.21 -26.70
CA LEU A 44 8.24 17.36 -27.44
C LEU A 44 8.07 16.24 -28.49
N LYS A 45 9.16 15.75 -29.09
CA LYS A 45 9.12 14.59 -29.99
C LYS A 45 8.89 13.28 -29.23
N GLN A 46 9.37 13.16 -27.99
CA GLN A 46 9.10 12.01 -27.11
C GLN A 46 7.65 12.03 -26.59
N GLU A 47 7.15 13.20 -26.20
CA GLU A 47 5.77 13.40 -25.74
C GLU A 47 4.76 13.24 -26.89
N ASN A 48 5.11 13.69 -28.10
CA ASN A 48 4.27 13.49 -29.31
C ASN A 48 4.52 12.15 -30.02
N GLN A 49 5.39 11.29 -29.50
CA GLN A 49 5.56 9.91 -29.97
C GLN A 49 4.48 8.97 -29.38
N VAL A 50 3.26 9.49 -29.17
CA VAL A 50 2.08 8.63 -29.03
C VAL A 50 1.92 7.92 -30.38
N GLU A 51 1.97 6.58 -30.39
CA GLU A 51 1.82 5.77 -31.60
C GLU A 51 0.61 6.27 -32.41
N LYS A 52 0.86 6.74 -33.63
CA LYS A 52 -0.20 7.20 -34.52
C LYS A 52 -1.04 5.99 -34.93
N TYR A 53 -2.14 5.75 -34.23
CA TYR A 53 -3.17 4.84 -34.71
C TYR A 53 -3.60 5.31 -36.10
N ARG A 54 -3.62 4.40 -37.07
CA ARG A 54 -4.09 4.71 -38.42
C ARG A 54 -5.59 5.00 -38.32
N ILE A 55 -5.97 6.27 -38.46
CA ILE A 55 -7.37 6.68 -38.55
C ILE A 55 -7.78 6.46 -40.02
N GLY A 56 -8.57 5.42 -40.31
CA GLY A 56 -8.89 5.03 -41.70
C GLY A 56 -9.46 3.61 -41.84
N GLU A 57 -8.91 2.81 -42.79
CA GLU A 57 -9.36 1.45 -43.13
C GLU A 57 -9.50 0.51 -41.93
N LEU A 58 -10.36 -0.52 -42.10
CA LEU A 58 -10.85 -1.50 -41.11
C LEU A 58 -9.86 -1.72 -39.96
N PRO A 59 -10.28 -1.57 -38.69
CA PRO A 59 -9.38 -1.69 -37.55
C PRO A 59 -8.64 -3.02 -37.62
N ASP A 60 -7.32 -2.96 -37.46
CA ASP A 60 -6.45 -4.14 -37.44
C ASP A 60 -6.92 -5.07 -36.31
N ILE A 61 -7.57 -6.19 -36.67
CA ILE A 61 -8.29 -7.07 -35.73
C ILE A 61 -7.30 -7.90 -34.88
N GLN A 62 -6.03 -7.97 -35.30
CA GLN A 62 -4.98 -8.74 -34.64
C GLN A 62 -3.96 -7.83 -33.94
N ILE A 63 -4.22 -7.52 -32.68
CA ILE A 63 -3.28 -6.79 -31.82
C ILE A 63 -2.20 -7.75 -31.33
N ARG A 64 -0.92 -7.44 -31.59
CA ARG A 64 0.22 -8.20 -31.04
C ARG A 64 0.23 -8.09 -29.50
N TYR A 65 0.53 -9.19 -28.81
CA TYR A 65 0.61 -9.20 -27.33
C TYR A 65 1.56 -8.13 -26.76
N SER A 66 2.70 -7.88 -27.43
CA SER A 66 3.65 -6.83 -27.04
C SER A 66 3.00 -5.45 -26.95
N ASN A 67 2.08 -5.15 -27.86
CA ASN A 67 1.38 -3.88 -27.95
C ASN A 67 0.31 -3.72 -26.85
N VAL A 68 0.04 -4.78 -26.07
CA VAL A 68 -0.86 -4.72 -24.90
C VAL A 68 -0.04 -4.77 -23.61
N ILE A 69 0.92 -5.69 -23.52
CA ILE A 69 1.70 -5.93 -22.30
C ILE A 69 2.59 -4.74 -21.97
N ILE A 70 3.31 -4.17 -22.96
CA ILE A 70 4.25 -3.08 -22.71
C ILE A 70 3.53 -1.82 -22.20
N PRO A 71 2.43 -1.34 -22.85
CA PRO A 71 1.70 -0.20 -22.33
C PRO A 71 1.09 -0.46 -20.94
N LEU A 72 0.57 -1.67 -20.70
CA LEU A 72 -0.02 -2.02 -19.41
C LEU A 72 1.02 -2.00 -18.28
N GLN A 73 2.23 -2.48 -18.55
CA GLN A 73 3.35 -2.40 -17.60
C GLN A 73 3.79 -0.94 -17.37
N ALA A 74 3.92 -0.15 -18.44
CA ALA A 74 4.26 1.27 -18.32
C ALA A 74 3.20 2.03 -17.51
N LEU A 75 1.93 1.71 -17.70
CA LEU A 75 0.81 2.30 -16.97
C LEU A 75 0.84 1.92 -15.48
N ALA A 76 1.10 0.65 -15.16
CA ALA A 76 1.27 0.19 -13.79
C ALA A 76 2.47 0.83 -13.07
N GLN A 77 3.52 1.22 -13.80
CA GLN A 77 4.66 1.93 -13.20
C GLN A 77 4.36 3.39 -12.85
N HIS A 78 3.36 4.00 -13.50
CA HIS A 78 2.97 5.39 -13.25
C HIS A 78 1.77 5.53 -12.31
N ASP A 79 0.85 4.56 -12.34
CA ASP A 79 -0.36 4.55 -11.52
C ASP A 79 -0.38 3.35 -10.57
N ASN A 80 -0.21 3.63 -9.28
CA ASN A 80 -0.19 2.63 -8.23
C ASN A 80 -1.54 1.91 -8.05
N HIS A 81 -2.67 2.52 -8.41
CA HIS A 81 -3.97 1.83 -8.37
C HIS A 81 -4.05 0.76 -9.46
N ILE A 82 -3.57 1.08 -10.66
CA ILE A 82 -3.50 0.12 -11.77
C ILE A 82 -2.49 -0.97 -11.46
N ALA A 83 -1.35 -0.62 -10.85
CA ALA A 83 -0.38 -1.59 -10.36
C ALA A 83 -1.00 -2.61 -9.40
N ARG A 84 -1.77 -2.13 -8.41
CA ARG A 84 -2.50 -2.99 -7.47
C ARG A 84 -3.43 -3.97 -8.18
N LEU A 85 -4.30 -3.45 -9.06
CA LEU A 85 -5.29 -4.25 -9.77
C LEU A 85 -4.63 -5.29 -10.68
N LEU A 86 -3.58 -4.87 -11.42
CA LEU A 86 -2.82 -5.74 -12.29
C LEU A 86 -2.12 -6.85 -11.51
N TYR A 87 -1.44 -6.49 -10.41
CA TYR A 87 -0.73 -7.43 -9.57
C TYR A 87 -1.69 -8.48 -8.99
N ALA A 88 -2.78 -8.06 -8.35
CA ALA A 88 -3.76 -8.97 -7.78
C ALA A 88 -4.37 -9.90 -8.85
N SER A 89 -4.78 -9.34 -9.99
CA SER A 89 -5.38 -10.11 -11.10
C SER A 89 -4.43 -11.17 -11.66
N VAL A 90 -3.19 -10.79 -11.98
CA VAL A 90 -2.19 -11.71 -12.53
C VAL A 90 -1.82 -12.79 -11.50
N PHE A 91 -1.62 -12.40 -10.24
CA PHE A 91 -1.27 -13.33 -9.18
C PHE A 91 -2.37 -14.39 -8.96
N THR A 92 -3.63 -13.96 -8.78
CA THR A 92 -4.77 -14.88 -8.63
C THR A 92 -4.95 -15.76 -9.87
N SER A 93 -4.76 -15.22 -11.08
CA SER A 93 -4.87 -15.99 -12.33
C SER A 93 -3.79 -17.08 -12.43
N ILE A 94 -2.55 -16.77 -12.04
CA ILE A 94 -1.46 -17.73 -11.99
C ILE A 94 -1.77 -18.81 -10.94
N LEU A 95 -2.21 -18.45 -9.75
CA LEU A 95 -2.59 -19.41 -8.71
C LEU A 95 -3.69 -20.37 -9.20
N ASN A 96 -4.73 -19.86 -9.86
CA ASN A 96 -5.78 -20.69 -10.45
C ASN A 96 -5.24 -21.62 -11.55
N SER A 97 -4.27 -21.15 -12.35
CA SER A 97 -3.63 -22.00 -13.36
C SER A 97 -2.78 -23.10 -12.72
N LEU A 98 -2.10 -22.81 -11.62
CA LEU A 98 -1.23 -23.75 -10.92
C LEU A 98 -2.02 -24.82 -10.14
N GLU A 99 -3.17 -24.45 -9.57
CA GLU A 99 -4.07 -25.40 -8.90
C GLU A 99 -4.46 -26.58 -9.81
N ASN A 100 -4.65 -26.31 -11.10
CA ASN A 100 -5.00 -27.34 -12.09
C ASN A 100 -3.79 -28.14 -12.60
N LYS A 101 -2.56 -27.65 -12.41
CA LYS A 101 -1.34 -28.24 -12.99
C LYS A 101 -0.50 -29.01 -11.98
N LEU A 102 -0.53 -28.61 -10.72
CA LEU A 102 0.28 -29.19 -9.66
C LEU A 102 -0.44 -30.35 -8.95
N SER A 103 0.33 -31.25 -8.35
CA SER A 103 -0.22 -32.23 -7.42
C SER A 103 -0.76 -31.54 -6.16
N SER A 104 -1.79 -32.12 -5.52
CA SER A 104 -2.40 -31.55 -4.31
C SER A 104 -1.38 -31.25 -3.21
N ASN A 105 -0.35 -32.10 -3.05
CA ASN A 105 0.70 -31.89 -2.05
C ASN A 105 1.66 -30.74 -2.42
N GLU A 106 1.99 -30.59 -3.70
CA GLU A 106 2.86 -29.50 -4.18
C GLU A 106 2.14 -28.16 -4.09
N TYR A 107 0.87 -28.12 -4.49
CA TYR A 107 0.03 -26.93 -4.37
C TYR A 107 -0.16 -26.52 -2.91
N PHE A 108 -0.40 -27.49 -2.01
CA PHE A 108 -0.50 -27.22 -0.57
C PHE A 108 0.79 -26.60 0.00
N ASN A 109 1.95 -27.15 -0.37
CA ASN A 109 3.24 -26.60 0.05
C ASN A 109 3.47 -25.18 -0.51
N LEU A 110 3.10 -24.93 -1.76
CA LEU A 110 3.18 -23.61 -2.38
C LEU A 110 2.32 -22.58 -1.62
N ILE A 111 1.06 -22.92 -1.31
CA ILE A 111 0.15 -22.05 -0.57
C ILE A 111 0.72 -21.74 0.82
N ARG A 112 1.27 -22.75 1.51
CA ARG A 112 1.91 -22.55 2.82
C ARG A 112 3.10 -21.59 2.74
N THR A 113 3.91 -21.68 1.69
CA THR A 113 5.02 -20.74 1.47
C THR A 113 4.51 -19.33 1.22
N ILE A 114 3.44 -19.17 0.42
CA ILE A 114 2.83 -17.86 0.16
C ILE A 114 2.26 -17.25 1.43
N GLN A 115 1.53 -18.02 2.23
CA GLN A 115 1.00 -17.57 3.53
C GLN A 115 2.14 -17.08 4.43
N HIS A 116 3.21 -17.88 4.57
CA HIS A 116 4.37 -17.48 5.36
C HIS A 116 5.01 -16.17 4.84
N CYS A 117 5.15 -16.01 3.53
CA CYS A 117 5.66 -14.78 2.95
C CYS A 117 4.76 -13.58 3.27
N PHE A 118 3.43 -13.73 3.20
CA PHE A 118 2.50 -12.65 3.53
C PHE A 118 2.55 -12.29 5.01
N ASP A 119 2.62 -13.28 5.91
CA ASP A 119 2.81 -13.03 7.35
C ASP A 119 4.11 -12.24 7.61
N VAL A 120 5.22 -12.64 6.99
CA VAL A 120 6.51 -11.93 7.12
C VAL A 120 6.41 -10.51 6.58
N MET A 121 5.80 -10.32 5.40
CA MET A 121 5.63 -8.99 4.80
C MET A 121 4.78 -8.08 5.70
N LEU A 122 3.68 -8.57 6.25
CA LEU A 122 2.78 -7.78 7.09
C LEU A 122 3.38 -7.51 8.48
N SER A 123 4.14 -8.46 9.05
CA SER A 123 4.76 -8.30 10.38
C SER A 123 5.99 -7.40 10.38
N GLN A 124 6.78 -7.39 9.30
CA GLN A 124 8.03 -6.62 9.21
C GLN A 124 7.88 -5.26 8.50
N SER A 125 6.72 -4.97 7.90
CA SER A 125 6.50 -3.69 7.25
C SER A 125 6.43 -2.55 8.26
N GLU A 126 7.13 -1.45 8.00
CA GLU A 126 7.07 -0.24 8.85
C GLU A 126 6.14 0.84 8.27
N ILE A 127 6.09 0.94 6.93
CA ILE A 127 5.43 2.07 6.22
C ILE A 127 3.96 1.76 5.87
N PHE A 128 3.55 0.48 5.92
CA PHE A 128 2.17 0.00 5.64
C PHE A 128 1.48 0.71 4.46
N TYR A 129 2.14 0.72 3.30
CA TYR A 129 1.62 1.44 2.14
C TYR A 129 0.22 0.92 1.72
N PRO A 130 -0.82 1.76 1.69
CA PRO A 130 -2.20 1.27 1.58
C PRO A 130 -2.50 0.47 0.33
N LEU A 131 -1.99 0.87 -0.84
CA LEU A 131 -2.25 0.14 -2.09
C LEU A 131 -1.54 -1.22 -2.14
N PHE A 132 -0.42 -1.36 -1.43
CA PHE A 132 0.28 -2.64 -1.30
C PHE A 132 -0.48 -3.58 -0.36
N VAL A 133 -0.86 -3.09 0.83
CA VAL A 133 -1.65 -3.87 1.78
C VAL A 133 -2.98 -4.27 1.14
N ALA A 134 -3.66 -3.36 0.44
CA ALA A 134 -4.86 -3.68 -0.31
C ALA A 134 -4.63 -4.75 -1.39
N ALA A 135 -3.50 -4.72 -2.12
CA ALA A 135 -3.18 -5.75 -3.11
C ALA A 135 -3.07 -7.16 -2.50
N LEU A 136 -2.40 -7.27 -1.35
CA LEU A 136 -2.27 -8.53 -0.62
C LEU A 136 -3.64 -9.02 -0.16
N LEU A 137 -4.45 -8.11 0.40
CA LEU A 137 -5.81 -8.40 0.82
C LEU A 137 -6.73 -8.78 -0.35
N ASP A 138 -6.58 -8.18 -1.53
CA ASP A 138 -7.35 -8.58 -2.70
C ASP A 138 -7.05 -10.05 -3.09
N ILE A 139 -5.79 -10.49 -2.96
CA ILE A 139 -5.37 -11.87 -3.23
C ILE A 139 -5.93 -12.83 -2.18
N ILE A 140 -5.81 -12.50 -0.89
CA ILE A 140 -6.30 -13.36 0.19
C ILE A 140 -7.83 -13.53 0.08
N LEU A 141 -8.58 -12.45 -0.22
CA LEU A 141 -10.03 -12.52 -0.47
C LEU A 141 -10.41 -13.36 -1.67
N SER A 142 -9.52 -13.50 -2.66
CA SER A 142 -9.83 -14.29 -3.84
C SER A 142 -9.92 -15.79 -3.52
N LYS A 143 -9.27 -16.26 -2.44
CA LYS A 143 -9.27 -17.66 -1.99
C LYS A 143 -9.27 -17.81 -0.46
N PRO A 144 -10.38 -17.44 0.21
CA PRO A 144 -10.45 -17.39 1.68
C PRO A 144 -10.31 -18.78 2.34
N GLU A 145 -10.74 -19.84 1.66
CA GLU A 145 -10.64 -21.21 2.18
C GLU A 145 -9.20 -21.76 2.15
N GLN A 146 -8.37 -21.27 1.21
CA GLN A 146 -7.03 -21.81 0.97
C GLN A 146 -5.95 -20.94 1.61
N ILE A 147 -6.11 -19.61 1.59
CA ILE A 147 -5.14 -18.65 2.11
C ILE A 147 -5.66 -18.11 3.44
N GLN A 148 -5.14 -18.65 4.55
CA GLN A 148 -5.45 -18.19 5.89
C GLN A 148 -4.22 -17.50 6.46
N ILE A 149 -4.41 -16.28 6.96
CA ILE A 149 -3.38 -15.43 7.56
C ILE A 149 -3.82 -15.07 8.97
N SER A 150 -2.87 -14.84 9.86
CA SER A 150 -3.19 -14.46 11.23
C SER A 150 -4.02 -13.17 11.28
N SER A 151 -5.17 -13.23 11.94
CA SER A 151 -6.09 -12.09 12.06
C SER A 151 -5.44 -10.87 12.70
N GLN A 152 -4.41 -11.06 13.54
CA GLN A 152 -3.66 -9.98 14.19
C GLN A 152 -2.86 -9.14 13.18
N TYR A 153 -2.26 -9.77 12.17
CA TYR A 153 -1.46 -9.07 11.17
C TYR A 153 -2.35 -8.32 10.20
N ILE A 154 -3.50 -8.90 9.85
CA ILE A 154 -4.51 -8.22 9.01
C ILE A 154 -5.06 -6.99 9.73
N SER A 155 -5.47 -7.11 11.00
CA SER A 155 -6.03 -5.99 11.76
C SER A 155 -5.00 -4.88 11.95
N ALA A 156 -3.77 -5.20 12.37
CA ALA A 156 -2.71 -4.22 12.55
C ALA A 156 -2.32 -3.51 11.24
N SER A 157 -2.20 -4.26 10.14
CA SER A 157 -1.81 -3.68 8.85
C SER A 157 -2.91 -2.80 8.25
N THR A 158 -4.18 -3.17 8.44
CA THR A 158 -5.32 -2.40 7.92
C THR A 158 -5.60 -1.14 8.72
N THR A 159 -5.40 -1.14 10.04
CA THR A 159 -5.46 0.09 10.84
C THR A 159 -4.31 1.02 10.50
N ALA A 160 -3.09 0.49 10.40
CA ALA A 160 -1.91 1.27 10.01
C ALA A 160 -2.01 1.87 8.60
N SER A 161 -2.70 1.19 7.67
CA SER A 161 -2.91 1.66 6.29
C SER A 161 -4.22 2.45 6.09
N HIS A 162 -4.99 2.74 7.14
CA HIS A 162 -6.30 3.39 7.08
C HIS A 162 -7.35 2.65 6.22
N LEU A 163 -7.21 1.33 6.06
CA LEU A 163 -8.13 0.45 5.35
C LEU A 163 -9.14 -0.24 6.29
N GLU A 164 -9.59 0.47 7.32
CA GLU A 164 -10.43 -0.09 8.38
C GLU A 164 -11.76 -0.69 7.88
N SER A 165 -12.33 -0.15 6.81
CA SER A 165 -13.54 -0.68 6.19
C SER A 165 -13.32 -2.10 5.64
N ILE A 166 -12.17 -2.32 4.99
CA ILE A 166 -11.78 -3.62 4.45
C ILE A 166 -11.48 -4.59 5.61
N ALA A 167 -10.80 -4.13 6.66
CA ALA A 167 -10.55 -4.91 7.88
C ALA A 167 -11.84 -5.44 8.53
N LYS A 168 -12.86 -4.58 8.61
CA LYS A 168 -14.17 -4.92 9.17
C LYS A 168 -14.88 -5.97 8.31
N CYS A 169 -14.77 -5.89 6.98
CA CYS A 169 -15.29 -6.90 6.06
C CYS A 169 -14.56 -8.25 6.20
N TYR A 170 -13.24 -8.22 6.39
CA TYR A 170 -12.45 -9.41 6.66
C TYR A 170 -12.82 -10.09 7.98
N ARG A 171 -13.02 -9.28 9.03
CA ARG A 171 -13.49 -9.77 10.32
C ARG A 171 -14.90 -10.35 10.20
N SER A 172 -15.82 -9.77 9.43
CA SER A 172 -17.13 -10.40 9.21
C SER A 172 -17.05 -11.71 8.41
N LEU A 173 -16.15 -11.83 7.43
CA LEU A 173 -15.99 -13.04 6.61
C LEU A 173 -15.31 -14.20 7.36
N ALA A 174 -14.47 -13.90 8.35
CA ALA A 174 -13.83 -14.90 9.22
C ALA A 174 -14.77 -15.45 10.32
N ASN A 175 -16.08 -15.51 10.06
CA ASN A 175 -17.10 -16.11 10.92
C ASN A 175 -17.39 -15.40 12.26
N TYR A 176 -17.09 -14.10 12.38
CA TYR A 176 -17.38 -13.34 13.61
C TYR A 176 -18.83 -12.83 13.73
N ASP A 177 -19.66 -12.96 12.68
CA ASP A 177 -21.08 -12.63 12.77
C ASP A 177 -21.83 -13.51 13.78
N ASP A 178 -21.35 -14.72 14.05
CA ASP A 178 -21.91 -15.60 15.08
C ASP A 178 -21.73 -15.01 16.49
N VAL A 179 -20.59 -14.38 16.80
CA VAL A 179 -20.34 -13.74 18.11
C VAL A 179 -21.13 -12.44 18.27
N ARG A 180 -21.32 -11.69 17.17
CA ARG A 180 -22.21 -10.53 17.16
C ARG A 180 -23.67 -10.95 17.40
N GLY A 181 -24.07 -12.12 16.89
CA GLY A 181 -25.33 -12.79 17.21
C GLY A 181 -25.48 -13.11 18.69
N ILE A 182 -24.42 -13.62 19.34
CA ILE A 182 -24.40 -13.94 20.78
C ILE A 182 -24.67 -12.67 21.63
N PHE A 183 -23.95 -11.56 21.42
CA PHE A 183 -24.16 -10.32 22.18
C PHE A 183 -25.27 -9.39 21.66
N SER A 184 -25.92 -9.73 20.55
CA SER A 184 -27.13 -9.03 20.11
C SER A 184 -28.24 -9.17 21.15
N GLN A 185 -28.28 -10.32 21.84
CA GLN A 185 -29.21 -10.61 22.91
C GLN A 185 -28.70 -10.01 24.23
N THR A 186 -29.49 -9.09 24.81
CA THR A 186 -29.17 -8.44 26.10
C THR A 186 -29.02 -9.44 27.25
N SER A 187 -29.64 -10.61 27.16
CA SER A 187 -29.50 -11.73 28.09
C SER A 187 -28.08 -12.27 28.15
N ALA A 188 -27.44 -12.50 26.99
CA ALA A 188 -26.09 -13.06 26.91
C ALA A 188 -25.03 -12.09 27.44
N LEU A 189 -25.19 -10.79 27.20
CA LEU A 189 -24.32 -9.75 27.77
C LEU A 189 -24.38 -9.74 29.30
N ASN A 190 -25.58 -9.80 29.87
CA ASN A 190 -25.74 -9.83 31.33
C ASN A 190 -25.17 -11.13 31.92
N SER A 191 -25.40 -12.28 31.28
CA SER A 191 -24.82 -13.56 31.72
C SER A 191 -23.29 -13.55 31.71
N TYR A 192 -22.65 -12.94 30.70
CA TYR A 192 -21.20 -12.82 30.62
C TYR A 192 -20.63 -11.88 31.68
N ILE A 193 -21.27 -10.73 31.92
CA ILE A 193 -20.87 -9.81 33.01
C ILE A 193 -20.95 -10.51 34.37
N THR A 194 -22.03 -11.25 34.63
CA THR A 194 -22.17 -12.03 35.87
C THR A 194 -21.11 -13.13 35.98
N ALA A 195 -20.72 -13.77 34.87
CA ALA A 195 -19.66 -14.78 34.88
C ALA A 195 -18.29 -14.16 35.20
N LEU A 196 -17.98 -12.99 34.67
CA LEU A 196 -16.75 -12.24 34.98
C LEU A 196 -16.69 -11.80 36.46
N GLU A 197 -17.82 -11.40 37.03
CA GLU A 197 -17.90 -11.05 38.47
C GLU A 197 -17.75 -12.29 39.37
N GLN A 198 -18.20 -13.46 38.92
CA GLN A 198 -18.13 -14.71 39.69
C GLN A 198 -16.77 -15.40 39.58
N TYR A 199 -16.07 -15.24 38.45
CA TYR A 199 -14.79 -15.87 38.17
C TYR A 199 -13.81 -14.83 37.61
N PRO A 200 -13.27 -13.94 38.47
CA PRO A 200 -12.21 -13.04 38.05
C PRO A 200 -10.98 -13.86 37.63
N LEU A 201 -10.47 -13.61 36.43
CA LEU A 201 -9.23 -14.24 35.97
C LEU A 201 -8.07 -13.75 36.83
N THR A 202 -7.43 -14.69 37.51
CA THR A 202 -6.18 -14.44 38.25
C THR A 202 -4.98 -14.68 37.33
N ASP A 203 -3.87 -13.99 37.58
CA ASP A 203 -2.63 -14.08 36.79
C ASP A 203 -2.11 -15.53 36.63
N GLU A 204 -2.50 -16.46 37.51
CA GLU A 204 -2.13 -17.87 37.42
C GLU A 204 -2.83 -18.66 36.29
N ILE A 205 -3.98 -18.19 35.80
CA ILE A 205 -4.77 -18.85 34.74
C ILE A 205 -4.33 -18.36 33.34
N LEU A 206 -3.67 -17.20 33.27
CA LEU A 206 -3.24 -16.53 32.04
C LEU A 206 -1.92 -17.07 31.45
N ASN A 207 -1.55 -18.32 31.76
CA ASN A 207 -0.31 -18.94 31.24
C ASN A 207 -0.54 -19.69 29.91
N ASP A 208 -1.79 -19.78 29.46
CA ASP A 208 -2.17 -20.35 28.17
C ASP A 208 -2.52 -19.21 27.19
N SER A 209 -1.64 -18.99 26.22
CA SER A 209 -1.76 -17.93 25.20
C SER A 209 -3.09 -17.96 24.44
N ILE A 210 -3.73 -19.14 24.33
CA ILE A 210 -5.04 -19.26 23.68
C ILE A 210 -6.15 -18.68 24.55
N LEU A 211 -6.07 -18.90 25.87
CA LEU A 211 -7.06 -18.44 26.84
C LEU A 211 -7.01 -16.91 27.03
N GLU A 212 -5.82 -16.32 26.94
CA GLU A 212 -5.60 -14.86 26.98
C GLU A 212 -6.26 -14.16 25.79
N LEU A 213 -6.03 -14.67 24.57
CA LEU A 213 -6.62 -14.13 23.35
C LEU A 213 -8.15 -14.25 23.34
N GLU A 214 -8.67 -15.37 23.85
CA GLU A 214 -10.11 -15.57 24.00
C GLU A 214 -10.71 -14.59 25.02
N HIS A 215 -10.07 -14.40 26.16
CA HIS A 215 -10.51 -13.44 27.17
C HIS A 215 -10.50 -11.99 26.66
N GLU A 216 -9.43 -11.55 26.01
CA GLU A 216 -9.33 -10.22 25.42
C GLU A 216 -10.40 -10.01 24.35
N PHE A 217 -10.64 -11.04 23.53
CA PHE A 217 -11.68 -11.02 22.51
C PHE A 217 -13.11 -10.84 23.09
N TRP A 218 -13.47 -11.61 24.13
CA TRP A 218 -14.78 -11.51 24.78
C TRP A 218 -14.96 -10.17 25.50
N THR A 219 -13.90 -9.67 26.15
CA THR A 219 -13.89 -8.37 26.84
C THR A 219 -14.11 -7.22 25.86
N GLN A 220 -13.38 -7.20 24.74
CA GLN A 220 -13.55 -6.19 23.69
C GLN A 220 -14.94 -6.23 23.04
N SER A 221 -15.52 -7.42 22.87
CA SER A 221 -16.88 -7.58 22.35
C SER A 221 -17.94 -7.05 23.31
N MET A 222 -17.77 -7.28 24.61
CA MET A 222 -18.62 -6.74 25.67
C MET A 222 -18.55 -5.20 25.73
N LEU A 223 -17.33 -4.62 25.74
CA LEU A 223 -17.13 -3.16 25.78
C LEU A 223 -17.80 -2.45 24.60
N ASN A 224 -17.65 -3.00 23.39
CA ASN A 224 -18.31 -2.47 22.19
C ASN A 224 -19.84 -2.45 22.31
N ARG A 225 -20.43 -3.46 22.96
CA ARG A 225 -21.88 -3.53 23.18
C ARG A 225 -22.33 -2.58 24.29
N CYS A 226 -21.58 -2.46 25.38
CA CYS A 226 -21.83 -1.46 26.43
C CYS A 226 -21.81 -0.04 25.87
N ASN A 227 -20.88 0.26 24.96
CA ASN A 227 -20.83 1.54 24.24
C ASN A 227 -22.09 1.78 23.39
N GLN A 228 -22.56 0.78 22.63
CA GLN A 228 -23.81 0.89 21.85
C GLN A 228 -25.05 1.11 22.71
N LEU A 229 -25.08 0.55 23.93
CA LEU A 229 -26.18 0.68 24.87
C LEU A 229 -26.05 1.90 25.80
N ASN A 230 -25.02 2.75 25.60
CA ASN A 230 -24.69 3.88 26.48
C ASN A 230 -24.52 3.48 27.96
N ASN A 231 -24.05 2.26 28.24
CA ASN A 231 -23.88 1.75 29.59
C ASN A 231 -22.46 2.03 30.11
N TRP A 232 -22.20 3.31 30.37
CA TRP A 232 -20.88 3.83 30.71
C TRP A 232 -20.35 3.38 32.08
N THR A 233 -21.23 2.99 33.01
CA THR A 233 -20.86 2.58 34.37
C THR A 233 -20.22 1.20 34.41
N ILE A 234 -20.70 0.26 33.59
CA ILE A 234 -20.08 -1.07 33.45
C ILE A 234 -18.78 -0.94 32.66
N MET A 235 -18.80 -0.12 31.60
CA MET A 235 -17.63 0.11 30.76
C MET A 235 -16.47 0.74 31.52
N SER A 236 -16.73 1.74 32.37
CA SER A 236 -15.68 2.36 33.19
C SER A 236 -15.11 1.39 34.21
N LYS A 237 -15.93 0.57 34.87
CA LYS A 237 -15.45 -0.44 35.81
C LYS A 237 -14.44 -1.37 35.15
N HIS A 238 -14.76 -1.94 33.99
CA HIS A 238 -13.84 -2.89 33.33
C HIS A 238 -12.62 -2.24 32.66
N ILE A 239 -12.70 -0.98 32.22
CA ILE A 239 -11.53 -0.27 31.67
C ILE A 239 -10.53 0.16 32.75
N PHE A 240 -11.02 0.52 33.94
CA PHE A 240 -10.17 1.09 35.00
C PHE A 240 -9.68 0.09 36.04
N ILE A 241 -10.17 -1.16 36.05
CA ILE A 241 -9.68 -2.22 36.95
C ILE A 241 -8.23 -2.62 36.61
N ASP A 242 -7.82 -2.55 35.34
CA ASP A 242 -6.43 -2.90 34.93
C ASP A 242 -5.38 -1.84 35.33
N ASN A 243 -5.81 -0.66 35.81
CA ASN A 243 -4.91 0.44 36.21
C ASN A 243 -4.75 0.61 37.73
N THR A 244 -5.36 -0.23 38.57
CA THR A 244 -5.19 -0.16 40.03
C THR A 244 -4.04 -1.03 40.53
N THR A 245 -2.84 -0.84 39.96
CA THR A 245 -1.56 -1.24 40.56
C THR A 245 -0.59 -0.06 40.60
N PHE A 246 -1.07 1.14 40.95
CA PHE A 246 -0.23 2.31 41.16
C PHE A 246 -0.41 2.96 42.55
N ASP A 247 -1.01 2.26 43.51
CA ASP A 247 -1.15 2.73 44.91
C ASP A 247 -0.14 2.07 45.88
N THR A 248 0.93 1.47 45.36
CA THR A 248 2.12 1.13 46.17
C THR A 248 3.40 1.49 45.45
N LEU A 249 3.72 2.79 45.42
CA LEU A 249 5.08 3.36 45.45
C LEU A 249 5.02 4.83 45.88
#